data_AF-A0A0J7JFP7-F1
#
_entry.id   AF-A0A0J7JFP7-F1
#
_cell.length_a   1.000
_cell.length_b   1.000
_cell.length_c   1.000
_cell.angle_alpha   90.00
_cell.angle_beta   90.00
_cell.angle_gamma   90.00
#
_symmetry.space_group_name_H-M   'P 1'
#
loop_
_entity.id
_entity.type
_entity.pdbx_description
1 polymer ?
#
loop_
_entity_poly.entity_id
_entity_poly.type
_entity_poly.pdbx_seq_one_letter_code
_entity_poly.pdbx_strand_id
1 'polypeptide(L)' 'MIAWPDTRGTPSRTLPFVAISWLVVTVKFLIAGMTLGPLGEMPQMDAGVYGSAVALILAIWVGREWKQKSMEASRGNT' A
#
# COMPACT_ATOMS: atom_id res chain seq x y z
N MET A 1 12.40 14.02 -7.11
CA MET A 1 11.90 12.70 -6.66
C MET A 1 11.93 12.70 -5.15
N ILE A 2 10.76 12.73 -4.49
CA ILE A 2 10.68 12.74 -3.02
C ILE A 2 10.89 11.31 -2.52
N ALA A 3 11.96 11.08 -1.75
CA ALA A 3 12.30 9.78 -1.16
C ALA A 3 11.94 9.83 0.34
N TRP A 4 10.98 9.00 0.75
CA TRP A 4 10.67 8.83 2.16
C TRP A 4 11.66 7.82 2.77
N PRO A 5 12.28 8.13 3.93
CA PRO A 5 13.16 7.20 4.62
C PRO A 5 12.35 6.01 5.15
N ASP A 6 12.84 4.80 4.88
CA ASP A 6 12.33 3.57 5.51
C ASP A 6 12.68 3.55 7.01
N THR A 7 12.10 2.63 7.78
CA THR A 7 12.42 2.39 9.22
C THR A 7 13.91 2.08 9.44
N ARG A 8 14.65 1.78 8.37
CA ARG A 8 16.08 1.43 8.37
C ARG A 8 16.99 2.49 7.72
N GLY A 9 16.48 3.69 7.41
CA GLY A 9 17.29 4.80 6.88
C GLY A 9 17.71 4.69 5.41
N THR A 10 17.25 3.67 4.68
CA THR A 10 17.49 3.52 3.24
C THR A 10 16.35 4.13 2.40
N PRO A 11 16.65 4.80 1.28
CA PRO A 11 15.62 5.41 0.43
C PRO A 11 14.82 4.33 -0.28
N SER A 12 13.55 4.19 0.11
CA SER A 12 12.69 3.09 -0.29
C SER A 12 11.73 3.56 -1.39
N ARG A 13 12.12 3.39 -2.66
CA ARG A 13 11.31 3.89 -3.81
C ARG A 13 9.91 3.27 -3.93
N THR A 14 9.70 2.05 -3.44
CA THR A 14 8.41 1.34 -3.54
C THR A 14 7.50 1.50 -2.32
N LEU A 15 8.03 1.93 -1.18
CA LEU A 15 7.26 2.21 0.03
C LEU A 15 6.24 3.37 -0.13
N PRO A 16 6.57 4.51 -0.77
CA PRO A 16 5.58 5.55 -1.02
C PRO A 16 4.51 5.08 -2.02
N PHE A 17 4.83 4.20 -2.96
CA PHE A 17 3.84 3.66 -3.90
C PHE A 17 2.80 2.79 -3.17
N VAL A 18 3.25 1.88 -2.29
CA VAL A 18 2.35 1.05 -1.47
C VAL A 18 1.50 1.95 -0.56
N ALA A 19 2.12 2.91 0.11
CA ALA A 19 1.42 3.83 1.01
C ALA A 19 0.36 4.68 0.28
N ILE A 20 0.70 5.26 -0.88
CA ILE A 20 -0.23 6.03 -1.71
C ILE A 20 -1.36 5.13 -2.22
N SER A 21 -1.05 3.93 -2.71
CA SER A 21 -2.05 2.99 -3.22
C SER A 21 -3.03 2.58 -2.12
N TRP A 22 -2.52 2.24 -0.94
CA TRP A 22 -3.32 1.92 0.23
C TRP A 22 -4.21 3.10 0.67
N LEU A 23 -3.65 4.31 0.70
CA LEU A 23 -4.36 5.52 1.08
C LEU A 23 -5.49 5.83 0.10
N VAL A 24 -5.24 5.74 -1.21
CA VAL A 24 -6.26 5.96 -2.25
C VAL A 24 -7.41 4.96 -2.12
N VAL A 25 -7.10 3.66 -1.93
CA VAL A 25 -8.12 2.61 -1.77
C VAL A 25 -8.92 2.81 -0.48
N THR A 26 -8.27 3.22 0.60
CA THR A 26 -8.92 3.50 1.89
C THR A 26 -9.83 4.72 1.80
N VAL A 27 -9.35 5.82 1.20
CA VAL A 27 -10.19 7.02 0.98
C VAL A 27 -11.40 6.66 0.13
N LYS A 28 -11.22 5.91 -0.97
CA LYS A 28 -12.31 5.45 -1.83
C LYS A 28 -13.34 4.62 -1.05
N PHE A 29 -12.88 3.74 -0.17
CA PHE A 29 -13.78 2.92 0.66
C PHE A 29 -14.56 3.78 1.67
N LEU A 30 -13.92 4.77 2.28
CA LEU A 30 -14.59 5.67 3.24
C LEU A 30 -15.68 6.53 2.59
N ILE A 31 -15.47 6.97 1.35
CA ILE A 31 -16.46 7.76 0.61
C ILE A 31 -17.47 6.90 -0.15
N ALA A 32 -17.30 5.58 -0.18
CA ALA A 32 -18.21 4.68 -0.89
C ALA A 32 -19.61 4.72 -0.25
N GLY A 33 -20.65 4.91 -1.06
CA GLY A 33 -22.02 5.08 -0.57
C GLY A 33 -22.32 6.47 0.02
N MET A 34 -21.37 7.41 0.02
CA MET A 34 -21.65 8.81 0.36
C MET A 34 -22.19 9.57 -0.85
N THR A 35 -23.12 10.49 -0.60
CA THR A 35 -23.59 11.48 -1.56
C THR A 35 -22.57 12.62 -1.67
N LEU A 36 -21.91 12.75 -2.82
CA LEU A 36 -20.86 13.75 -3.09
C LEU A 36 -21.42 15.07 -3.65
N GLY A 37 -22.62 15.47 -3.21
CA GLY A 37 -23.30 16.68 -3.68
C GLY A 37 -23.44 16.71 -5.22
N PRO A 38 -22.82 17.67 -5.93
CA PRO A 38 -22.97 17.81 -7.39
C PRO A 38 -22.35 16.67 -8.22
N LEU A 39 -21.50 15.82 -7.63
CA LEU A 39 -20.90 14.67 -8.31
C LEU A 39 -21.76 13.39 -8.27
N GLY A 40 -22.91 13.43 -7.58
CA GLY A 40 -23.80 12.28 -7.44
C GLY A 40 -23.42 11.33 -6.29
N GLU A 41 -23.94 10.10 -6.33
CA GLU A 41 -23.67 9.08 -5.34
C GLU A 41 -22.38 8.31 -5.67
N MET A 42 -21.50 8.16 -4.69
CA MET A 42 -20.34 7.30 -4.87
C MET A 42 -20.79 5.84 -4.91
N PRO A 43 -20.35 5.06 -5.91
CA PRO A 43 -20.67 3.64 -5.99
C PRO A 43 -20.31 2.91 -4.69
N GLN A 44 -21.26 2.12 -4.18
CA GLN A 44 -21.07 1.34 -2.97
C GLN A 44 -19.99 0.28 -3.22
N MET A 45 -19.07 0.16 -2.26
CA MET A 45 -17.94 -0.75 -2.33
C MET A 45 -18.10 -1.82 -1.26
N ASP A 46 -18.12 -3.08 -1.69
CA ASP A 46 -18.18 -4.21 -0.78
C ASP A 46 -16.90 -4.33 0.07
N ALA A 47 -17.06 -4.70 1.34
CA ALA A 47 -15.96 -4.83 2.27
C ALA A 47 -14.97 -5.95 1.89
N GLY A 48 -15.44 -7.01 1.23
CA GLY A 48 -14.59 -8.08 0.69
C GLY A 48 -13.72 -7.61 -0.48
N VAL A 49 -14.27 -6.74 -1.35
CA VAL A 49 -13.50 -6.11 -2.43
C VAL A 49 -12.44 -5.15 -1.87
N TYR A 50 -12.78 -4.39 -0.84
CA TYR A 50 -11.79 -3.57 -0.11
C TYR A 50 -10.68 -4.41 0.52
N GLY A 51 -11.07 -5.44 1.29
CA GLY A 51 -10.13 -6.28 2.01
C GLY A 51 -9.15 -7.00 1.09
N SER A 52 -9.64 -7.53 -0.03
CA SER A 52 -8.79 -8.18 -1.05
C SER A 52 -7.84 -7.20 -1.74
N ALA A 53 -8.29 -5.98 -2.08
CA ALA A 53 -7.44 -4.94 -2.64
C ALA A 53 -6.32 -4.52 -1.67
N VAL A 54 -6.65 -4.28 -0.40
CA VAL A 54 -5.66 -3.94 0.63
C VAL A 54 -4.69 -5.10 0.88
N ALA A 55 -5.18 -6.34 0.92
CA ALA A 55 -4.34 -7.52 1.11
C ALA A 55 -3.31 -7.69 -0.01
N LEU A 56 -3.70 -7.45 -1.27
CA LEU A 56 -2.77 -7.47 -2.42
C LEU A 56 -1.71 -6.36 -2.33
N ILE A 57 -2.12 -5.14 -1.96
CA ILE A 57 -1.19 -4.02 -1.78
C ILE A 57 -0.16 -4.33 -0.68
N LEU A 58 -0.62 -4.88 0.45
CA LEU A 58 0.26 -5.28 1.56
C LEU A 58 1.14 -6.48 1.19
N ALA A 59 0.64 -7.47 0.44
CA ALA A 59 1.40 -8.63 0.01
C ALA A 59 2.64 -8.24 -0.82
N ILE A 60 2.51 -7.22 -1.69
CA ILE A 60 3.64 -6.67 -2.46
C ILE A 60 4.72 -6.12 -1.51
N TRP A 61 4.33 -5.42 -0.45
CA TRP A 61 5.25 -4.88 0.55
C TRP A 61 5.93 -5.99 1.37
N VAL A 62 5.14 -6.94 1.88
CA VAL A 62 5.66 -8.08 2.66
C VAL A 62 6.64 -8.92 1.85
N GLY A 63 6.29 -9.25 0.60
CA GLY A 63 7.16 -10.01 -0.29
C GLY A 63 8.50 -9.31 -0.56
N ARG A 64 8.49 -7.97 -0.66
CA ARG A 64 9.71 -7.18 -0.83
C ARG A 64 10.58 -7.23 0.43
N GLU A 65 9.98 -7.03 1.60
CA GLU A 65 10.68 -7.04 2.88
C GLU A 65 11.34 -8.41 3.14
N TRP A 66 10.66 -9.50 2.79
CA TRP A 66 11.20 -10.84 2.88
C TRP A 66 12.39 -11.05 1.95
N LYS A 67 12.29 -10.61 0.68
CA LYS A 67 13.38 -10.73 -0.28
C LYS A 67 14.62 -9.94 0.14
N GLN A 68 14.45 -8.74 0.70
CA GLN A 68 15.55 -7.94 1.24
C GLN A 68 16.21 -8.63 2.43
N LYS A 69 15.43 -9.15 3.38
CA LYS A 69 15.97 -9.93 4.51
C LYS A 69 16.77 -11.15 4.05
N SER A 70 16.29 -11.88 3.05
CA SER A 70 17.01 -13.03 2.50
C SER A 70 18.35 -12.63 1.87
N MET A 71 18.40 -11.51 1.14
CA MET A 71 19.64 -10.99 0.55
C MET A 71 20.65 -10.53 1.60
N GLU A 72 20.20 -9.87 2.67
CA GLU A 72 21.04 -9.47 3.80
C GLU A 72 21.63 -10.70 4.50
N ALA A 73 20.81 -11.73 4.76
CA ALA A 73 21.25 -12.97 5.37
C ALA A 73 22.32 -13.70 4.53
N SER A 74 22.18 -13.72 3.20
CA SER A 74 23.19 -14.33 2.31
C SER A 74 24.51 -13.56 2.26
N ARG A 75 24.51 -12.24 2.50
CA ARG A 75 25.70 -11.39 2.41
C ARG A 75 26.53 -11.34 3.70
N GLY A 76 25.95 -11.70 4.83
CA GLY A 76 26.66 -11.85 6.11
C GLY A 76 27.40 -13.18 6.29
N ASN A 77 27.28 -14.12 5.34
CA ASN A 77 27.89 -15.45 5.38
C ASN A 77 29.08 -15.61 4.42
N THR A 78 29.66 -14.51 3.96
CA THR A 78 30.90 -14.39 3.17
C THR A 78 31.80 -13.37 3.83
#